data_AF-A0A8S3UGV6-F1
#
_entry.id   AF-A0A8S3UGV6-F1
#
_cell.length_a   1.000
_cell.length_b   1.000
_cell.length_c   1.000
_cell.angle_alpha   90.00
_cell.angle_beta   90.00
_cell.angle_gamma   90.00
#
_symmetry.space_group_name_H-M   'P 1'
#
loop_
_entity.id
_entity.type
_entity.pdbx_description
1 polymer ?
#
loop_
_entity_poly.entity_id
_entity_poly.type
_entity_poly.pdbx_seq_one_letter_code
_entity_poly.pdbx_strand_id
1 'polypeptide(L)'
;MAKHVAASANRALGLVISKYKSFGGLPFDSFTKLYDSIVWSTISYGAAVWGDRTFSCINSIQNKAIRFYMGVGRYTPNVAVNGDSAWKPPCVRQWRTVINQWYRLRYMNTDRLNKRIHNWAEHSFRRYKACKNSNYRLYQQFESCNISDWYNDTNIHKTTVLAKIEDKLSNQKSGQKISIEFL
;
A
#
# COMPACT_ATOMS: atom_id res chain seq x y z
N MET A 1 -12.08 -9.71 0.89
CA MET A 1 -11.21 -9.18 1.97
C MET A 1 -11.08 -7.66 1.92
N ALA A 2 -10.51 -7.05 0.87
CA ALA A 2 -10.29 -5.59 0.80
C ALA A 2 -11.56 -4.73 1.02
N LYS A 3 -12.74 -5.17 0.56
CA LYS A 3 -14.02 -4.47 0.82
C LYS A 3 -14.39 -4.43 2.31
N HIS A 4 -14.15 -5.50 3.06
CA HIS A 4 -14.43 -5.54 4.50
C HIS A 4 -13.45 -4.66 5.28
N VAL A 5 -12.17 -4.68 4.91
CA VAL A 5 -11.15 -3.77 5.47
C VAL A 5 -11.49 -2.32 5.16
N ALA A 6 -11.97 -2.03 3.95
CA ALA A 6 -12.44 -0.70 3.59
C ALA A 6 -13.66 -0.27 4.42
N ALA A 7 -14.58 -1.19 4.73
CA ALA A 7 -15.74 -0.91 5.58
C ALA A 7 -15.34 -0.63 7.04
N SER A 8 -14.41 -1.40 7.62
CA SER A 8 -13.88 -1.12 8.96
C SER A 8 -13.11 0.19 9.00
N ALA A 9 -12.24 0.44 8.03
CA ALA A 9 -11.49 1.69 7.91
C ALA A 9 -12.40 2.93 7.70
N ASN A 10 -13.52 2.79 6.99
CA ASN A 10 -14.52 3.87 6.89
C ASN A 10 -15.18 4.21 8.22
N ARG A 11 -15.49 3.20 9.05
CA ARG A 11 -16.01 3.42 10.41
C ARG A 11 -14.98 4.12 11.29
N ALA A 12 -13.72 3.67 11.22
CA ALA A 12 -12.59 4.30 11.89
C ALA A 12 -12.41 5.77 11.46
N LEU A 13 -12.54 6.07 10.16
CA LEU A 13 -12.50 7.43 9.65
C LEU A 13 -13.64 8.30 10.21
N GLY A 14 -14.83 7.74 10.38
CA GLY A 14 -15.95 8.43 11.04
C GLY A 14 -15.62 8.89 12.47
N LEU A 15 -14.90 8.05 13.24
CA LEU A 15 -14.43 8.41 14.58
C LEU A 15 -13.40 9.54 14.55
N VAL A 16 -12.45 9.48 13.61
CA VAL A 16 -11.46 10.55 13.39
C VAL A 16 -12.14 11.87 13.06
N ILE A 17 -13.14 11.85 12.17
CA ILE A 17 -13.93 13.02 11.79
C ILE A 17 -14.71 13.59 12.99
N SER A 18 -15.34 12.71 13.78
CA SER A 18 -16.07 13.12 14.99
C SER A 18 -15.14 13.82 15.98
N LYS A 19 -13.97 13.25 16.25
CA LYS A 19 -12.96 13.84 17.14
C LYS A 19 -12.42 15.17 16.60
N TYR A 20 -12.11 15.25 15.31
CA TYR A 20 -11.69 16.49 14.67
C TYR A 20 -12.70 17.62 14.88
N LYS A 21 -14.00 17.33 14.72
CA LYS A 21 -15.08 18.30 14.96
C LYS A 21 -15.21 18.68 16.43
N SER A 22 -15.10 17.72 17.35
CA SER A 22 -15.16 17.98 18.79
C SER A 22 -14.07 18.93 19.29
N PHE A 23 -12.89 18.91 18.65
CA PHE A 23 -11.79 19.81 18.99
C PHE A 23 -11.87 21.19 18.30
N GLY A 24 -12.89 21.44 17.46
CA GLY A 24 -13.01 22.70 16.72
C GLY A 24 -12.04 22.83 15.55
N GLY A 25 -11.40 21.73 15.14
CA GLY A 25 -10.36 21.70 14.12
C GLY A 25 -9.01 21.23 14.67
N LEU A 26 -8.13 20.81 13.77
CA LEU A 26 -6.77 20.36 14.08
C LEU A 26 -5.83 20.81 12.96
N PRO A 27 -4.56 21.11 13.25
CA PRO A 27 -3.57 21.31 12.21
C PRO A 27 -3.33 20.02 11.41
N PHE A 28 -2.87 20.15 10.18
CA PHE A 28 -2.75 19.04 9.23
C PHE A 28 -1.89 17.89 9.74
N ASP A 29 -0.79 18.21 10.42
CA ASP A 29 0.12 17.22 10.97
C ASP A 29 -0.54 16.37 12.05
N SER A 30 -1.34 16.99 12.91
CA SER A 30 -2.10 16.30 13.96
C SER A 30 -3.20 15.43 13.35
N PHE A 31 -3.90 15.93 12.32
CA PHE A 31 -4.89 15.14 11.59
C PHE A 31 -4.26 13.94 10.87
N THR A 32 -3.10 14.14 10.25
CA THR A 32 -2.34 13.08 9.56
C THR A 32 -1.89 12.00 10.54
N LYS A 33 -1.36 12.38 11.72
CA LYS A 33 -1.01 11.43 12.79
C LYS A 33 -2.22 10.65 13.29
N LEU A 34 -3.38 11.32 13.44
CA LEU A 34 -4.61 10.68 13.88
C LEU A 34 -5.16 9.70 12.83
N TYR A 35 -5.11 10.09 11.55
CA TYR A 35 -5.44 9.22 10.43
C TYR A 35 -4.51 8.00 10.38
N ASP A 36 -3.21 8.20 10.54
CA ASP A 36 -2.22 7.14 10.45
C ASP A 36 -2.33 6.14 11.62
N SER A 37 -2.59 6.63 12.83
CA SER A 37 -2.72 5.78 14.01
C SER A 37 -4.00 4.94 14.04
N ILE A 38 -5.12 5.44 13.50
CA ILE A 38 -6.43 4.78 13.60
C ILE A 38 -6.86 4.15 12.27
N VAL A 39 -6.87 4.94 11.19
CA VAL A 39 -7.39 4.48 9.90
C VAL A 39 -6.33 3.67 9.16
N TRP A 40 -5.11 4.20 9.06
CA TRP A 40 -4.05 3.49 8.36
C TRP A 40 -3.64 2.22 9.08
N SER A 41 -3.58 2.19 10.40
CA SER A 41 -3.31 0.96 11.16
C SER A 41 -4.32 -0.14 10.80
N THR A 42 -5.62 0.19 10.74
CA THR A 42 -6.69 -0.72 10.31
C THR A 42 -6.50 -1.23 8.88
N ILE A 43 -6.07 -0.36 7.95
CA ILE A 43 -5.81 -0.74 6.56
C ILE A 43 -4.52 -1.56 6.44
N SER A 44 -3.48 -1.20 7.18
CA SER A 44 -2.19 -1.88 7.13
C SER A 44 -2.25 -3.28 7.73
N TYR A 45 -3.26 -3.54 8.58
CA TYR A 45 -3.50 -4.84 9.16
C TYR A 45 -3.78 -5.89 8.06
N GLY A 46 -2.87 -6.84 7.94
CA GLY A 46 -2.93 -7.88 6.91
C GLY A 46 -2.59 -7.40 5.49
N ALA A 47 -2.19 -6.14 5.28
CA ALA A 47 -1.82 -5.62 3.96
C ALA A 47 -0.66 -6.40 3.32
N ALA A 48 0.17 -7.07 4.12
CA ALA A 48 1.18 -7.99 3.62
C ALA A 48 0.62 -9.21 2.83
N VAL A 49 -0.63 -9.60 3.07
CA VAL A 49 -1.28 -10.76 2.44
C VAL A 49 -2.12 -10.34 1.23
N TRP A 50 -2.86 -9.23 1.34
CA TRP A 50 -3.81 -8.80 0.31
C TRP A 50 -3.36 -7.55 -0.46
N GLY A 51 -2.38 -6.80 0.03
CA GLY A 51 -1.92 -5.51 -0.52
C GLY A 51 -1.00 -5.61 -1.72
N ASP A 52 -0.99 -6.76 -2.41
CA ASP A 52 -0.27 -6.97 -3.67
C ASP A 52 -0.98 -6.35 -4.89
N ARG A 53 -2.15 -5.75 -4.67
CA ARG A 53 -2.98 -5.12 -5.69
C ARG A 53 -3.48 -3.76 -5.23
N THR A 54 -3.71 -2.87 -6.19
CA THR A 54 -4.36 -1.59 -5.93
C THR A 54 -5.87 -1.76 -5.84
N PHE A 55 -6.47 -1.27 -4.75
CA PHE A 55 -7.92 -1.31 -4.57
C PHE A 55 -8.50 0.10 -4.57
N SER A 56 -9.47 0.34 -5.46
CA SER A 56 -10.18 1.63 -5.55
C SER A 56 -10.88 1.99 -4.24
N CYS A 57 -11.39 1.00 -3.50
CA CYS A 57 -12.04 1.21 -2.21
C CYS A 57 -11.10 1.70 -1.10
N ILE A 58 -9.79 1.47 -1.20
CA ILE A 58 -8.82 2.01 -0.23
C ILE A 58 -8.41 3.42 -0.63
N ASN A 59 -8.21 3.67 -1.94
CA ASN A 59 -7.96 5.01 -2.45
C ASN A 59 -9.12 5.97 -2.12
N SER A 60 -10.37 5.51 -2.20
CA SER A 60 -11.53 6.34 -1.87
C SER A 60 -11.56 6.77 -0.41
N ILE A 61 -11.07 5.95 0.52
CA ILE A 61 -10.99 6.30 1.95
C ILE A 61 -9.96 7.41 2.18
N GLN A 62 -8.77 7.28 1.59
CA GLN A 62 -7.75 8.32 1.66
C GLN A 62 -8.25 9.64 1.06
N ASN A 63 -8.82 9.60 -0.15
CA ASN A 63 -9.36 10.79 -0.80
C ASN A 63 -10.49 11.42 0.03
N LYS A 64 -11.35 10.60 0.66
CA LYS A 64 -12.43 11.09 1.53
C LYS A 64 -11.87 11.79 2.77
N ALA A 65 -10.82 11.24 3.40
CA ALA A 65 -10.17 11.84 4.56
C ALA A 65 -9.54 13.20 4.21
N ILE A 66 -8.79 13.26 3.11
CA ILE A 66 -8.14 14.50 2.66
C ILE A 66 -9.19 15.55 2.30
N ARG A 67 -10.24 15.18 1.55
CA ARG A 67 -11.32 16.12 1.19
C ARG A 67 -12.00 16.72 2.42
N PHE A 68 -12.27 15.86 3.41
CA PHE A 68 -12.84 16.29 4.66
C PHE A 68 -11.95 17.32 5.36
N TYR A 69 -10.65 17.05 5.45
CA TYR A 69 -9.70 17.97 6.07
C TYR A 69 -9.61 19.31 5.31
N MET A 70 -9.53 19.28 3.98
CA MET A 70 -9.43 20.48 3.15
C MET A 70 -10.77 21.24 3.03
N GLY A 71 -11.89 20.67 3.47
CA GLY A 71 -13.21 21.26 3.32
C GLY A 71 -13.71 21.33 1.87
N VAL A 72 -13.11 20.58 0.95
CA VAL A 72 -13.47 20.61 -0.48
C VAL A 72 -14.66 19.70 -0.79
N GLY A 73 -15.43 20.08 -1.82
CA GLY A 73 -16.61 19.36 -2.23
C GLY A 73 -16.36 17.93 -2.73
N ARG A 74 -17.46 17.17 -2.83
CA ARG A 74 -17.44 15.78 -3.36
C ARG A 74 -16.89 15.70 -4.79
N TYR A 75 -17.09 16.74 -5.59
CA TYR A 75 -16.77 16.76 -7.03
C TYR A 75 -15.36 17.27 -7.36
N THR A 76 -14.57 17.73 -6.37
CA THR A 76 -13.20 18.19 -6.64
C THR A 76 -12.39 17.05 -7.28
N PRO A 77 -11.55 17.28 -8.30
CA PRO A 77 -10.77 16.21 -8.91
C PRO A 77 -9.86 15.50 -7.89
N ASN A 78 -9.85 14.16 -7.86
CA ASN A 78 -8.97 13.37 -6.96
C ASN A 78 -7.48 13.71 -7.16
N VAL A 79 -7.14 14.16 -8.37
CA VAL A 79 -5.79 14.60 -8.73
C VAL A 79 -5.36 15.81 -7.91
N ALA A 80 -6.20 16.84 -7.84
CA ALA A 80 -5.89 18.08 -7.11
C ALA A 80 -5.75 17.78 -5.61
N VAL A 81 -6.72 17.03 -5.05
CA VAL A 81 -6.73 16.60 -3.65
C VAL A 81 -5.44 15.84 -3.26
N ASN A 82 -4.97 14.94 -4.13
CA ASN A 82 -3.73 14.19 -3.87
C ASN A 82 -2.45 15.01 -4.12
N GLY A 83 -2.49 15.99 -5.03
CA GLY A 83 -1.37 16.91 -5.25
C GLY A 83 -1.12 17.80 -4.04
N ASP A 84 -2.18 18.33 -3.45
CA ASP A 84 -2.06 19.32 -2.37
C ASP A 84 -1.83 18.70 -0.97
N SER A 85 -2.16 17.42 -0.78
CA SER A 85 -2.09 16.78 0.55
C SER A 85 -0.72 16.25 0.95
N ALA A 86 0.26 16.22 0.04
CA ALA A 86 1.58 15.61 0.27
C ALA A 86 1.53 14.14 0.78
N TRP A 87 0.37 13.48 0.78
CA TRP A 87 0.21 12.13 1.30
C TRP A 87 0.69 11.11 0.29
N LYS A 88 1.48 10.14 0.75
CA LYS A 88 1.88 9.01 -0.10
C LYS A 88 0.64 8.22 -0.56
N PRO A 89 0.59 7.78 -1.83
CA PRO A 89 -0.53 6.97 -2.29
C PRO A 89 -0.67 5.66 -1.48
N PRO A 90 -1.90 5.16 -1.22
CA PRO A 90 -2.09 3.95 -0.42
C PRO A 90 -1.34 2.73 -0.95
N CYS A 91 -1.22 2.60 -2.27
CA CYS A 91 -0.51 1.49 -2.90
C CYS A 91 0.96 1.45 -2.50
N VAL A 92 1.64 2.60 -2.40
CA VAL A 92 3.04 2.69 -1.99
C VAL A 92 3.19 2.17 -0.55
N ARG A 93 2.30 2.64 0.33
CA ARG A 93 2.30 2.21 1.73
C ARG A 93 1.93 0.73 1.90
N GLN A 94 1.03 0.19 1.08
CA GLN A 94 0.69 -1.25 1.04
C GLN A 94 1.88 -2.09 0.61
N TRP A 95 2.52 -1.74 -0.51
CA TRP A 95 3.70 -2.44 -1.00
C TRP A 95 4.85 -2.43 0.01
N ARG A 96 5.03 -1.35 0.76
CA ARG A 96 5.97 -1.31 1.89
C ARG A 96 5.71 -2.41 2.91
N THR A 97 4.45 -2.68 3.27
CA THR A 97 4.10 -3.78 4.21
C THR A 97 4.37 -5.16 3.60
N VAL A 98 4.08 -5.34 2.30
CA VAL A 98 4.34 -6.57 1.55
C VAL A 98 5.85 -6.86 1.50
N ILE A 99 6.67 -5.87 1.15
CA ILE A 99 8.13 -6.00 1.09
C ILE A 99 8.72 -6.24 2.48
N ASN A 100 8.22 -5.55 3.51
CA ASN A 100 8.63 -5.80 4.89
C ASN A 100 8.40 -7.26 5.31
N GLN A 101 7.24 -7.82 4.95
CA GLN A 101 6.91 -9.21 5.25
C GLN A 101 7.78 -10.18 4.45
N TRP A 102 8.00 -9.92 3.16
CA TRP A 102 8.90 -10.72 2.33
C TRP A 102 10.31 -10.74 2.90
N TYR A 103 10.87 -9.57 3.24
CA TYR A 103 12.18 -9.46 3.86
C TYR A 103 12.22 -10.26 5.18
N ARG A 104 11.21 -10.10 6.05
CA ARG A 104 11.12 -10.86 7.30
C ARG A 104 11.11 -12.37 7.08
N LEU A 105 10.36 -12.86 6.09
CA LEU A 105 10.30 -14.29 5.75
C LEU A 105 11.59 -14.77 5.10
N ARG A 106 12.30 -13.93 4.34
CA ARG A 106 13.56 -14.30 3.70
C ARG A 106 14.65 -14.59 4.73
N TYR A 107 14.81 -13.73 5.73
CA TYR A 107 15.84 -13.85 6.77
C TYR A 107 15.39 -14.64 8.02
N MET A 108 14.22 -15.28 7.97
CA MET A 108 13.74 -16.14 9.06
C MET A 108 14.44 -17.50 9.04
N ASN A 109 14.73 -18.05 10.23
CA ASN A 109 15.27 -19.41 10.38
C ASN A 109 14.36 -20.47 9.71
N THR A 110 14.97 -21.43 9.02
CA THR A 110 14.33 -22.53 8.27
C THR A 110 13.54 -23.50 9.14
N ASP A 111 13.85 -23.60 10.43
CA ASP A 111 13.14 -24.50 11.34
C ASP A 111 11.69 -24.06 11.58
N ARG A 112 11.41 -22.76 11.40
CA ARG A 112 10.08 -22.20 11.60
C ARG A 112 9.15 -22.62 10.46
N LEU A 113 7.95 -23.08 10.82
CA LEU A 113 6.91 -23.47 9.87
C LEU A 113 6.62 -22.38 8.82
N ASN A 114 6.58 -21.11 9.22
CA ASN A 114 6.36 -19.98 8.31
C ASN A 114 7.42 -19.91 7.20
N LYS A 115 8.68 -20.19 7.51
CA LYS A 115 9.78 -20.21 6.53
C LYS A 115 9.65 -21.41 5.60
N ARG A 116 9.31 -22.58 6.14
CA ARG A 116 9.07 -23.80 5.36
C ARG A 116 7.94 -23.63 4.35
N ILE A 117 6.81 -23.07 4.79
CA ILE A 117 5.67 -22.75 3.92
C ILE A 117 6.07 -21.72 2.86
N HIS A 118 6.81 -20.67 3.25
CA HIS A 118 7.28 -19.67 2.30
C HIS A 118 8.20 -20.26 1.22
N ASN A 119 9.17 -21.09 1.61
CA ASN A 119 10.08 -21.78 0.69
C ASN A 119 9.32 -22.77 -0.20
N TRP A 120 8.34 -23.50 0.35
CA TRP A 120 7.47 -24.38 -0.44
C TRP A 120 6.67 -23.57 -1.47
N ALA A 121 6.05 -22.46 -1.05
CA ALA A 121 5.30 -21.59 -1.95
C ALA A 121 6.18 -20.98 -3.03
N GLU A 122 7.44 -20.65 -2.70
CA GLU A 122 8.46 -20.18 -3.64
C GLU A 122 8.82 -21.27 -4.66
N HIS A 123 9.14 -22.48 -4.21
CA HIS A 123 9.45 -23.61 -5.08
C HIS A 123 8.29 -23.93 -6.02
N SER A 124 7.06 -23.94 -5.50
CA SER A 124 5.85 -24.25 -6.27
C SER A 124 5.61 -23.25 -7.41
N PHE A 125 5.79 -21.94 -7.19
CA PHE A 125 5.57 -20.99 -8.30
C PHE A 125 6.71 -21.03 -9.33
N ARG A 126 7.97 -21.25 -8.91
CA ARG A 126 9.11 -21.34 -9.83
C ARG A 126 9.03 -22.56 -10.74
N ARG A 127 8.66 -23.71 -10.19
CA ARG A 127 8.67 -24.99 -10.90
C ARG A 127 7.47 -25.14 -11.84
N TYR A 128 6.28 -24.76 -11.38
CA TYR A 128 5.05 -25.04 -12.11
C TYR A 128 4.50 -23.84 -12.86
N LYS A 129 4.94 -22.60 -12.55
CA LYS A 129 4.38 -21.31 -13.05
C LYS A 129 2.84 -21.19 -12.94
N ALA A 130 2.17 -22.16 -12.33
CA ALA A 130 0.71 -22.27 -12.28
C ALA A 130 0.10 -21.56 -11.07
N CYS A 131 0.86 -21.45 -9.97
CA CYS A 131 0.38 -20.88 -8.72
C CYS A 131 0.57 -19.35 -8.69
N LYS A 132 -0.50 -18.59 -8.94
CA LYS A 132 -0.55 -17.12 -8.80
C LYS A 132 -0.65 -16.69 -7.32
N ASN A 133 0.28 -17.16 -6.49
CA ASN A 133 0.37 -16.83 -5.07
C ASN A 133 0.98 -15.43 -4.84
N SER A 134 1.06 -14.99 -3.58
CA SER A 134 1.62 -13.66 -3.24
C SER A 134 3.10 -13.54 -3.61
N ASN A 135 3.88 -14.62 -3.51
CA ASN A 135 5.29 -14.65 -3.91
C ASN A 135 5.45 -14.43 -5.42
N TYR A 136 4.59 -15.05 -6.24
CA TYR A 136 4.57 -14.84 -7.68
C TYR A 136 4.31 -13.36 -8.04
N ARG A 137 3.32 -12.73 -7.40
CA ARG A 137 3.03 -11.31 -7.66
C ARG A 137 4.13 -10.38 -7.18
N LEU A 138 4.76 -10.71 -6.06
CA LEU A 138 5.94 -10.00 -5.60
C LEU A 138 7.06 -10.11 -6.63
N TYR A 139 7.33 -11.31 -7.13
CA TYR A 139 8.31 -11.52 -8.19
C TYR A 139 7.97 -10.75 -9.48
N GLN A 140 6.71 -10.77 -9.94
CA GLN A 140 6.25 -9.94 -11.06
C GLN A 140 6.48 -8.44 -10.82
N GLN A 141 6.27 -7.97 -9.60
CA GLN A 141 6.54 -6.57 -9.25
C GLN A 141 8.04 -6.27 -9.33
N PHE A 142 8.90 -7.18 -8.87
CA PHE A 142 10.36 -7.01 -8.96
C PHE A 142 10.84 -7.04 -10.42
N GLU A 143 10.31 -7.94 -11.25
CA GLU A 143 10.52 -7.96 -12.69
C GLU A 143 10.07 -6.65 -13.32
N SER A 144 8.86 -6.18 -13.00
CA SER A 144 8.37 -4.90 -13.50
C SER A 144 9.28 -3.74 -13.12
N CYS A 145 10.04 -3.86 -12.01
CA CYS A 145 10.99 -2.86 -11.55
C CYS A 145 12.41 -2.98 -12.16
N ASN A 146 12.70 -4.01 -12.95
CA ASN A 146 14.06 -4.41 -13.37
C ASN A 146 14.96 -4.68 -12.15
N ILE A 147 14.42 -5.44 -11.19
CA ILE A 147 15.06 -5.78 -9.91
C ILE A 147 14.89 -7.29 -9.60
N SER A 148 14.62 -8.11 -10.61
CA SER A 148 14.42 -9.56 -10.42
C SER A 148 15.60 -10.25 -9.76
N ASP A 149 16.83 -9.80 -10.06
CA ASP A 149 18.06 -10.39 -9.54
C ASP A 149 18.16 -10.28 -8.02
N TRP A 150 17.60 -9.19 -7.47
CA TRP A 150 17.60 -8.91 -6.04
C TRP A 150 16.67 -9.82 -5.25
N TYR A 151 15.79 -10.54 -5.93
CA TYR A 151 14.91 -11.51 -5.26
C TYR A 151 15.73 -12.66 -4.64
N ASN A 152 16.83 -13.05 -5.29
CA ASN A 152 17.65 -14.20 -4.88
C ASN A 152 18.82 -13.82 -3.97
N ASP A 153 19.32 -12.60 -4.12
CA ASP A 153 20.50 -12.12 -3.42
C ASP A 153 20.26 -12.03 -1.90
N THR A 154 21.30 -12.40 -1.14
CA THR A 154 21.30 -12.49 0.33
C THR A 154 21.90 -11.26 1.00
N ASN A 155 22.55 -10.37 0.25
CA ASN A 155 23.28 -9.21 0.79
C ASN A 155 22.55 -7.87 0.62
N ILE A 156 21.27 -7.90 0.23
CA ILE A 156 20.57 -6.68 -0.11
C ILE A 156 19.98 -5.99 1.12
N HIS A 157 20.32 -4.72 1.27
CA HIS A 157 19.72 -3.86 2.27
C HIS A 157 18.25 -3.57 1.93
N LYS A 158 17.39 -3.81 2.92
CA LYS A 158 15.95 -3.58 2.87
C LYS A 158 15.57 -2.16 2.40
N THR A 159 16.33 -1.16 2.83
CA THR A 159 16.09 0.26 2.52
C THR A 159 16.24 0.54 1.02
N THR A 160 17.21 -0.07 0.36
CA THR A 160 17.46 0.07 -1.08
C THR A 160 16.33 -0.52 -1.92
N VAL A 161 15.83 -1.70 -1.54
CA VAL A 161 14.68 -2.35 -2.20
C VAL A 161 13.44 -1.48 -2.08
N LEU A 162 13.18 -0.97 -0.86
CA LEU A 162 12.03 -0.12 -0.61
C LEU A 162 12.09 1.18 -1.41
N ALA A 163 13.22 1.89 -1.40
CA ALA A 163 13.39 3.14 -2.13
C ALA A 163 13.08 2.96 -3.63
N LYS A 164 13.69 1.96 -4.27
CA LYS A 164 13.53 1.73 -5.71
C LYS A 164 12.09 1.35 -6.10
N ILE A 165 11.39 0.59 -5.25
CA ILE A 165 9.98 0.26 -5.48
C ILE A 165 9.07 1.47 -5.19
N GLU A 166 9.33 2.24 -4.13
CA GLU A 166 8.58 3.46 -3.83
C GLU A 166 8.71 4.50 -4.97
N ASP A 167 9.91 4.67 -5.55
CA ASP A 167 10.15 5.57 -6.67
C ASP A 167 9.38 5.13 -7.92
N LYS A 168 9.44 3.84 -8.26
CA LYS A 168 8.73 3.33 -9.45
C LYS A 168 7.22 3.40 -9.31
N LEU A 169 6.68 3.10 -8.14
CA LEU A 169 5.24 3.19 -7.87
C LEU A 169 4.75 4.64 -7.87
N SER A 170 5.59 5.58 -7.46
CA SER A 170 5.29 7.01 -7.53
C SER A 170 5.26 7.47 -8.99
N ASN A 171 6.19 7.01 -9.82
CA ASN A 171 6.27 7.33 -11.25
C ASN A 171 5.20 6.63 -12.12
N GLN A 172 4.73 5.44 -11.74
CA GLN A 172 3.65 4.77 -12.50
C GLN A 172 2.32 5.52 -12.42
N LYS A 173 2.05 6.28 -11.35
CA LYS A 173 0.82 7.07 -11.22
C LYS A 173 0.84 8.39 -12.00
N SER A 174 2.00 8.94 -12.32
CA SER A 174 2.08 10.09 -13.23
C SER A 174 1.85 9.68 -14.69
N GLY A 175 2.18 8.44 -15.06
CA GLY A 175 2.00 7.91 -16.42
C GLY A 175 0.57 7.48 -16.81
N GLN A 176 -0.34 7.27 -15.85
CA GLN A 176 -1.74 6.89 -16.14
C GLN A 176 -2.62 8.07 -16.59
N LYS A 177 -2.01 9.17 -17.05
CA LYS A 177 -2.61 10.50 -17.18
C LYS A 177 -2.47 11.19 -18.54
N ILE A 178 -1.99 10.49 -19.58
CA ILE A 178 -1.91 11.07 -20.95
C ILE A 178 -2.96 10.45 -21.90
N SER A 179 -3.69 9.41 -21.47
CA SER A 179 -4.86 8.90 -22.20
C SER A 179 -6.15 9.56 -21.68
N ILE A 180 -6.24 10.89 -21.79
CA ILE A 180 -7.54 11.55 -21.88
C ILE A 180 -7.61 12.01 -23.33
N GLU A 181 -8.25 11.19 -24.15
CA GLU A 181 -8.71 11.56 -25.48
C GLU A 181 -9.53 12.84 -25.33
N PHE A 182 -9.02 13.93 -25.91
CA PHE A 182 -9.84 15.07 -26.31
C PHE A 182 -10.73 14.58 -27.46
N LEU A 183 -11.97 14.21 -27.15
CA LEU A 183 -13.13 14.29 -28.04
C LEU A 183 -14.39 14.50 -27.18
#